data_AF-A0A9D3Z5L0-F1
#
_entry.id   AF-A0A9D3Z5L0-F1
#
_cell.length_a   1.000
_cell.length_b   1.000
_cell.length_c   1.000
_cell.angle_alpha   90.00
_cell.angle_beta   90.00
_cell.angle_gamma   90.00
#
_symmetry.space_group_name_H-M   'P 1'
#
loop_
_entity.id
_entity.type
_entity.pdbx_description
1 polymer ?
#
loop_
_entity_poly.entity_id
_entity_poly.type
_entity_poly.pdbx_seq_one_letter_code
_entity_poly.pdbx_strand_id
1 'polypeptide(L)'
;MTLLNDLCITSSASSNVINTTLKKFWSLESMGINDSTTKRNLQDALEQYQDSSIQFCDGRYVAKLPWKDDHLDLPSNLDIAL
;
A
#
# COMPACT_ATOMS: atom_id res chain seq x y z
N MET A 1 27.24 15.13 -9.36
CA MET A 1 26.40 14.99 -10.57
C MET A 1 26.25 13.50 -10.84
N THR A 2 25.39 12.84 -10.06
CA THR A 2 25.11 11.41 -10.20
C THR A 2 24.21 11.22 -11.40
N LEU A 3 24.74 10.57 -12.44
CA LEU A 3 24.01 10.23 -13.64
C LEU A 3 22.83 9.33 -13.26
N LEU A 4 21.65 9.70 -13.77
CA LEU A 4 20.45 8.89 -13.72
C LEU A 4 20.80 7.47 -14.19
N ASN A 5 20.59 6.49 -13.33
CA ASN A 5 20.38 5.11 -13.74
C ASN A 5 18.99 5.03 -14.41
N ASP A 6 18.85 5.69 -15.56
CA ASP A 6 17.75 5.41 -16.47
C ASP A 6 18.04 4.03 -17.06
N LEU A 7 17.44 3.01 -16.45
CA LEU A 7 17.37 1.66 -16.98
C LEU A 7 16.56 1.74 -18.29
N CYS A 8 17.21 2.14 -19.38
CA CYS A 8 16.67 2.07 -20.71
C CYS A 8 16.47 0.59 -21.03
N ILE A 9 15.24 0.10 -20.84
CA ILE A 9 14.83 -1.23 -21.31
C ILE A 9 14.75 -1.12 -22.83
N THR A 10 15.89 -1.31 -23.51
CA THR A 10 15.91 -1.41 -24.96
C THR A 10 15.12 -2.64 -25.39
N SER A 11 14.35 -2.53 -26.47
CA SER A 11 13.40 -3.53 -26.99
C SER A 11 13.98 -4.89 -27.37
N SER A 12 15.28 -5.14 -27.11
CA SER A 12 15.99 -6.41 -27.31
C SER A 12 16.19 -7.22 -26.02
N ALA A 13 15.71 -6.74 -24.87
CA ALA A 13 15.86 -7.42 -23.59
C ALA A 13 15.21 -8.82 -23.63
N SER A 14 16.01 -9.86 -23.37
CA SER A 14 15.55 -11.25 -23.28
C SER A 14 14.41 -11.35 -22.25
N SER A 15 13.33 -12.08 -22.59
CA SER A 15 12.14 -12.27 -21.75
C SER A 15 12.47 -12.62 -20.28
N ASN A 16 13.56 -13.37 -20.06
CA ASN A 16 14.05 -13.74 -18.73
C ASN A 16 14.55 -12.55 -17.91
N VAL A 17 15.18 -11.56 -18.55
CA VAL A 17 15.66 -10.34 -17.90
C VAL A 17 14.48 -9.47 -17.47
N ILE A 18 13.47 -9.31 -18.34
CA ILE A 18 12.25 -8.56 -18.02
C ILE A 18 11.53 -9.21 -16.84
N ASN A 19 11.38 -10.54 -16.85
CA ASN A 19 10.73 -11.27 -15.78
C ASN A 19 11.48 -11.14 -14.44
N THR A 20 12.81 -11.16 -14.48
CA THR A 20 13.66 -11.01 -13.28
C THR A 20 13.57 -9.59 -12.71
N THR A 21 13.63 -8.57 -13.57
CA THR A 21 13.50 -7.17 -13.14
C THR A 21 12.11 -6.90 -12.56
N LEU A 22 11.06 -7.40 -13.22
CA LEU A 22 9.68 -7.25 -12.74
C LEU A 22 9.48 -7.94 -11.39
N LYS A 23 10.01 -9.15 -11.21
CA LYS A 23 9.99 -9.84 -9.91
C LYS A 23 10.69 -9.05 -8.80
N LYS A 24 11.87 -8.49 -9.10
CA LYS A 24 12.61 -7.65 -8.14
C LYS A 24 11.83 -6.39 -7.78
N PHE A 25 11.23 -5.73 -8.77
CA PHE A 25 10.38 -4.57 -8.56
C PHE A 25 9.22 -4.90 -7.61
N TRP A 26 8.42 -5.92 -7.93
CA TRP A 26 7.29 -6.32 -7.09
C TRP A 26 7.72 -6.77 -5.69
N SER A 27 8.86 -7.45 -5.57
CA SER A 27 9.39 -7.89 -4.26
C SER A 27 9.81 -6.71 -3.37
N LEU A 28 10.31 -5.62 -3.97
CA LEU A 28 10.66 -4.40 -3.23
C LEU A 28 9.40 -3.63 -2.81
N GLU A 29 8.40 -3.52 -3.69
CA GLU A 29 7.13 -2.86 -3.38
C GLU A 29 6.34 -3.62 -2.30
N SER A 30 6.31 -4.94 -2.39
CA SER A 30 5.61 -5.79 -1.42
C SER A 30 6.40 -6.01 -0.13
N MET A 31 7.58 -5.40 0.02
CA MET A 31 8.42 -5.61 1.20
C MET A 31 7.74 -5.06 2.44
N GLY A 32 7.45 -5.92 3.42
CA GLY A 32 6.71 -5.57 4.63
C GLY A 32 5.20 -5.82 4.55
N ILE A 33 4.67 -6.11 3.36
CA ILE A 33 3.31 -6.62 3.16
C ILE A 33 3.36 -8.14 3.23
N ASN A 34 3.54 -8.67 4.44
CA ASN A 34 3.48 -10.12 4.67
C ASN A 34 2.09 -10.48 5.21
N ASP A 35 1.41 -11.41 4.53
CA ASP A 35 0.14 -12.01 4.97
C ASP A 35 0.35 -13.01 6.13
N SER A 36 1.30 -12.71 7.03
CA SER A 36 1.76 -13.59 8.10
C SER A 36 0.84 -13.59 9.31
N THR A 37 -0.14 -12.68 9.37
CA THR A 37 -1.14 -12.65 10.43
C THR A 37 -2.37 -13.38 9.95
N THR A 38 -2.73 -14.46 10.66
CA THR A 38 -4.01 -15.18 10.67
C THR A 38 -4.94 -14.74 9.56
N LYS A 39 -5.08 -15.57 8.51
CA LYS A 39 -6.09 -15.43 7.46
C LYS A 39 -7.47 -15.31 8.10
N ARG A 40 -7.84 -14.12 8.57
CA ARG A 40 -9.21 -13.78 8.90
C ARG A 40 -9.92 -13.93 7.57
N ASN A 41 -11.04 -14.66 7.56
CA ASN A 41 -11.80 -14.82 6.34
C ASN A 41 -12.06 -13.41 5.77
N LEU A 42 -11.74 -13.22 4.49
CA LEU A 42 -11.88 -11.93 3.82
C LEU A 42 -13.29 -11.36 4.01
N GLN A 43 -14.29 -12.25 4.01
CA GLN A 43 -15.68 -11.89 4.24
C GLN A 43 -15.89 -11.28 5.63
N ASP A 44 -15.40 -11.94 6.68
CA ASP A 44 -15.52 -11.45 8.07
C ASP A 44 -14.80 -10.10 8.25
N ALA A 45 -13.65 -9.90 7.58
CA ALA A 45 -12.92 -8.64 7.63
C ALA A 45 -13.66 -7.49 6.94
N LEU A 46 -14.32 -7.77 5.81
CA LEU A 46 -15.13 -6.80 5.08
C LEU A 46 -16.38 -6.41 5.87
N GLU A 47 -17.09 -7.39 6.45
CA GLU A 47 -18.26 -7.15 7.29
C GLU A 47 -17.90 -6.30 8.50
N GLN A 48 -16.82 -6.65 9.20
CA GLN A 48 -16.34 -5.88 10.35
C GLN A 48 -15.98 -4.43 9.97
N TYR A 49 -15.35 -4.20 8.82
CA TYR A 49 -15.02 -2.85 8.35
C TYR A 49 -16.28 -2.06 7.99
N GLN A 50 -17.22 -2.67 7.28
CA GLN A 50 -18.49 -2.04 6.94
C GLN A 50 -19.23 -1.57 8.19
N ASP A 51 -19.31 -2.40 9.23
CA ASP A 51 -20.05 -2.10 10.46
C ASP A 51 -19.34 -1.06 11.35
N SER A 52 -18.01 -1.09 11.42
CA SER A 52 -17.24 -0.26 12.36
C SER A 52 -16.74 1.06 11.78
N SER A 53 -16.53 1.09 10.46
CA SER A 53 -15.74 2.12 9.78
C SER A 53 -16.50 2.91 8.73
N ILE A 54 -17.67 2.45 8.28
CA ILE A 54 -18.52 3.18 7.31
C ILE A 54 -19.78 3.69 8.00
N GLN A 55 -20.04 4.99 7.89
CA GLN A 55 -21.24 5.62 8.46
C GLN A 55 -21.91 6.53 7.42
N PHE A 56 -23.23 6.61 7.46
CA PHE A 56 -23.98 7.58 6.65
C PHE A 56 -24.32 8.78 7.52
N CYS A 57 -23.74 9.93 7.21
CA CYS A 57 -23.89 11.17 7.97
C CYS A 57 -24.11 12.32 6.99
N ASP A 58 -25.09 13.18 7.27
CA ASP A 58 -25.37 14.40 6.49
C ASP A 58 -25.52 14.15 4.97
N GLY A 59 -26.19 13.06 4.61
CA GLY A 59 -26.44 12.72 3.20
C GLY A 59 -25.24 12.12 2.45
N ARG A 60 -24.13 11.79 3.13
CA ARG A 60 -22.94 11.19 2.53
C ARG A 60 -22.40 10.02 3.36
N TYR A 61 -21.71 9.10 2.68
CA TYR A 61 -20.93 8.06 3.36
C TYR A 61 -19.58 8.62 3.81
N VAL A 62 -19.23 8.36 5.06
CA VAL A 62 -17.95 8.67 5.67
C VAL A 62 -17.29 7.34 6.04
N ALA A 63 -16.08 7.11 5.52
CA ALA A 63 -15.30 5.91 5.80
C ALA A 63 -14.04 6.27 6.59
N LYS A 64 -13.79 5.54 7.68
CA LYS A 64 -12.51 5.59 8.39
C LYS A 64 -11.50 4.78 7.60
N LEU A 65 -10.28 5.30 7.49
CA LEU A 65 -9.18 4.54 6.94
C LEU A 65 -8.86 3.35 7.87
N PRO A 66 -8.50 2.17 7.32
CA PRO A 66 -8.20 0.97 8.10
C PRO A 66 -6.82 1.09 8.76
N TRP A 67 -6.74 1.88 9.82
CA TRP A 67 -5.56 2.01 10.67
C TRP A 67 -5.59 1.00 11.81
N LYS A 68 -4.43 0.74 12.42
CA LYS A 68 -4.37 -0.01 13.69
C LYS A 68 -5.01 0.84 14.79
N ASP A 69 -5.83 0.24 15.64
CA ASP A 69 -6.44 0.96 16.76
C ASP A 69 -5.39 1.52 17.75
N ASP A 70 -4.30 0.77 17.98
CA ASP A 70 -3.20 1.16 18.89
C ASP A 70 -2.11 2.02 18.21
N HIS A 71 -2.49 2.93 17.32
CA HIS A 71 -1.53 3.88 16.76
C HIS A 71 -1.40 5.11 17.65
N LEU A 72 -0.18 5.64 17.75
CA LEU A 72 0.06 6.93 18.39
C LEU A 72 -0.52 8.05 17.53
N ASP A 73 -0.99 9.12 18.16
CA ASP A 73 -1.37 10.34 17.45
C ASP A 73 -0.20 10.85 16.61
N LEU A 74 -0.41 10.98 15.31
CA LEU A 74 0.61 11.44 14.39
C LEU A 74 0.73 12.98 14.48
N PRO A 75 1.95 13.52 14.63
CA PRO A 75 2.15 14.96 14.60
C PRO A 75 1.81 15.51 13.21
N SER A 76 1.39 16.78 13.16
CA SER A 76 1.15 17.50 11.92
C SER A 76 2.41 17.58 11.07
N ASN A 77 2.29 17.36 9.75
CA ASN A 77 3.38 17.55 8.79
C ASN A 77 3.41 18.96 8.16
N LEU A 78 2.54 19.88 8.61
CA LEU A 78 2.46 21.25 8.06
C LEU A 78 3.79 21.98 8.13
N ASP A 79 4.53 21.84 9.23
CA ASP A 79 5.80 22.54 9.46
C ASP A 79 6.94 22.03 8.55
N ILE A 80 6.78 20.85 7.94
CA ILE A 80 7.76 20.26 7.00
C ILE A 80 7.41 20.64 5.55
N ALA A 81 6.14 20.94 5.28
CA ALA A 81 5.63 21.22 3.94
C ALA A 81 5.71 22.69 3.53
N LEU A 82 6.04 23.59 4.48
CA LEU A 82 6.22 25.04 4.27
C LEU A 82 7.71 25.39 4.18
#